data_AF-A0A257YNS5-F1
#
_entry.id   AF-A0A257YNS5-F1
#
_cell.length_a   1.000
_cell.length_b   1.000
_cell.length_c   1.000
_cell.angle_alpha   90.00
_cell.angle_beta   90.00
_cell.angle_gamma   90.00
#
_symmetry.space_group_name_H-M   'P 1'
#
loop_
_entity.id
_entity.type
_entity.pdbx_description
1 polymer ?
#
loop_
_entity_poly.entity_id
_entity_poly.type
_entity_poly.pdbx_seq_one_letter_code
_entity_poly.pdbx_strand_id
1 'polypeptide(L)'
;MHRWVCSPEADILANRKLNWVIAGGESGPGARPMHPDWARSLRDQCAAAGVPFHFKQWGEWVSVYDRDRDDPEWNKVPKPGDWDRKRWLNLAGGQGFHGDKLNMMRKVGKKAAGRLLDGVTHDGVPA
;
A
#
# COMPACT_ATOMS: atom_id res chain seq x y z
N MET A 1 -30.61 -30.17 -25.88
CA MET A 1 -30.76 -30.55 -24.46
C MET A 1 -29.58 -29.95 -23.71
N HIS A 2 -29.71 -28.72 -23.20
CA HIS A 2 -28.62 -28.05 -22.48
C HIS A 2 -28.68 -28.47 -21.01
N ARG A 3 -27.70 -29.25 -20.58
CA ARG A 3 -27.54 -29.69 -19.19
C ARG A 3 -26.79 -28.59 -18.44
N TRP A 4 -27.50 -27.80 -17.65
CA TRP A 4 -26.89 -26.95 -16.63
C TRP A 4 -26.35 -27.87 -15.52
N VAL A 5 -25.03 -28.04 -15.48
CA VAL A 5 -24.38 -28.67 -14.32
C VAL A 5 -24.24 -27.56 -13.29
N CYS A 6 -25.05 -27.63 -12.23
CA CYS A 6 -24.82 -26.83 -11.03
C CYS A 6 -23.50 -27.33 -10.43
N SER A 7 -22.43 -26.54 -10.49
CA SER A 7 -21.21 -26.87 -9.75
C SER A 7 -21.59 -27.06 -8.28
N PRO A 8 -21.18 -28.17 -7.63
CA PRO A 8 -21.42 -28.35 -6.21
C PRO A 8 -20.93 -27.12 -5.44
N GLU A 9 -21.63 -26.70 -4.39
CA GLU A 9 -21.20 -25.56 -3.55
C GLU A 9 -19.75 -25.70 -3.07
N ALA A 10 -19.27 -26.94 -2.90
CA ALA A 10 -17.89 -27.27 -2.59
C ALA A 10 -16.88 -26.74 -3.63
N ASP A 11 -17.19 -26.79 -4.93
CA ASP A 11 -16.33 -26.26 -6.00
C ASP A 11 -16.36 -24.72 -6.04
N ILE A 12 -17.54 -24.13 -5.77
CA ILE A 12 -17.70 -22.68 -5.65
C ILE A 12 -16.92 -22.15 -4.45
N LEU A 13 -16.89 -22.89 -3.33
CA LEU A 13 -16.15 -22.56 -2.11
C LEU A 13 -14.65 -22.82 -2.28
N ALA A 14 -14.25 -23.91 -2.95
CA ALA A 14 -12.85 -24.24 -3.22
C ALA A 14 -12.17 -23.25 -4.19
N ASN A 15 -12.94 -22.61 -5.07
CA ASN A 15 -12.44 -21.66 -6.07
C ASN A 15 -12.54 -20.17 -5.63
N ARG A 16 -12.77 -19.88 -4.34
CA ARG A 16 -12.79 -18.49 -3.82
C ARG A 16 -11.39 -17.91 -3.57
N LYS A 17 -10.43 -18.19 -4.44
CA LYS A 17 -9.12 -17.54 -4.36
C LYS A 17 -9.17 -16.20 -5.08
N LEU A 18 -8.53 -15.18 -4.51
CA LEU A 18 -8.39 -13.89 -5.17
C LEU A 18 -7.57 -14.08 -6.45
N ASN A 19 -8.10 -13.64 -7.60
CA ASN A 19 -7.37 -13.73 -8.86
C ASN A 19 -6.37 -12.59 -9.05
N TRP A 20 -6.56 -11.48 -8.33
CA TRP A 20 -5.76 -10.28 -8.49
C TRP A 20 -5.95 -9.35 -7.30
N VAL A 21 -4.88 -8.66 -6.90
CA VAL A 21 -4.94 -7.56 -5.95
C VAL A 21 -4.35 -6.31 -6.59
N ILE A 22 -5.09 -5.21 -6.52
CA ILE A 22 -4.60 -3.88 -6.88
C ILE A 22 -4.52 -3.04 -5.63
N ALA A 23 -3.36 -2.44 -5.36
CA ALA A 23 -3.17 -1.47 -4.29
C ALA A 23 -2.85 -0.09 -4.85
N GLY A 24 -3.33 0.95 -4.17
CA GLY A 24 -2.96 2.33 -4.48
C GLY A 24 -3.49 3.32 -3.46
N GLY A 25 -2.79 4.45 -3.33
CA GLY A 25 -3.19 5.53 -2.43
C GLY A 25 -4.25 6.46 -3.03
N GLU A 26 -4.87 7.25 -2.16
CA GLU A 26 -5.95 8.18 -2.50
C GLU A 26 -5.47 9.37 -3.35
N SER A 27 -6.31 9.85 -4.27
CA SER A 27 -6.04 11.03 -5.11
C SER A 27 -7.11 12.10 -4.94
N GLY A 28 -6.76 13.35 -5.22
CA GLY A 28 -7.69 14.49 -5.18
C GLY A 28 -7.67 15.30 -3.88
N PRO A 29 -8.59 16.27 -3.75
CA PRO A 29 -8.75 17.05 -2.53
C PRO A 29 -9.00 16.14 -1.33
N GLY A 30 -8.31 16.39 -0.22
CA GLY A 30 -8.47 15.61 1.01
C GLY A 30 -7.88 14.19 1.00
N ALA A 31 -7.18 13.77 -0.06
CA ALA A 31 -6.54 12.46 -0.12
C ALA A 31 -5.70 12.19 1.14
N ARG A 32 -5.88 11.02 1.75
CA ARG A 32 -5.14 10.58 2.93
C ARG A 32 -3.86 9.85 2.54
N PRO A 33 -2.77 10.02 3.30
CA PRO A 33 -1.57 9.24 3.08
C PRO A 33 -1.80 7.76 3.47
N MET A 34 -1.19 6.85 2.72
CA MET A 34 -1.20 5.41 2.98
C MET A 34 0.13 4.99 3.60
N HIS A 35 0.09 4.19 4.67
CA HIS A 35 1.32 3.68 5.27
C HIS A 35 2.03 2.71 4.30
N PRO A 36 3.34 2.87 4.02
CA PRO A 36 4.05 2.02 3.05
C PRO A 36 4.00 0.52 3.36
N ASP A 37 4.08 0.15 4.64
CA ASP A 37 4.04 -1.26 5.05
C ASP A 37 2.73 -1.96 4.70
N TRP A 38 1.62 -1.24 4.51
CA TRP A 38 0.37 -1.86 4.07
C TRP A 38 0.49 -2.38 2.63
N ALA A 39 1.07 -1.58 1.73
CA ALA A 39 1.32 -1.99 0.35
C ALA A 39 2.38 -3.10 0.27
N ARG A 40 3.43 -3.03 1.09
CA ARG A 40 4.47 -4.08 1.19
C ARG A 40 3.88 -5.39 1.71
N SER A 41 3.10 -5.35 2.78
CA SER A 41 2.43 -6.52 3.34
C SER A 41 1.48 -7.16 2.32
N LEU A 42 0.69 -6.36 1.59
CA LEU A 42 -0.18 -6.89 0.53
C LEU A 42 0.62 -7.54 -0.59
N ARG A 43 1.72 -6.92 -1.05
CA ARG A 43 2.63 -7.51 -2.03
C ARG A 43 3.14 -8.87 -1.56
N ASP A 44 3.63 -8.94 -0.33
CA ASP A 44 4.26 -10.15 0.22
C ASP A 44 3.24 -11.27 0.44
N GLN A 45 2.02 -10.93 0.90
CA GLN A 45 0.90 -11.88 0.99
C GLN A 45 0.48 -12.41 -0.39
N CYS A 46 0.43 -11.54 -1.40
CA CYS A 46 0.12 -11.93 -2.78
C CYS A 46 1.19 -12.88 -3.33
N ALA A 47 2.48 -12.56 -3.12
CA ALA A 47 3.59 -13.42 -3.49
C ALA A 47 3.50 -14.80 -2.83
N ALA A 48 3.21 -14.86 -1.53
CA ALA A 48 3.04 -16.11 -0.79
C ALA A 48 1.83 -16.94 -1.27
N ALA A 49 0.76 -16.27 -1.71
CA ALA A 49 -0.46 -16.91 -2.19
C ALA A 49 -0.44 -17.26 -3.70
N GLY A 50 0.59 -16.85 -4.45
CA GLY A 50 0.63 -16.97 -5.90
C GLY A 50 -0.41 -16.09 -6.61
N VAL A 51 -0.80 -14.97 -6.00
CA VAL A 51 -1.78 -14.02 -6.54
C VAL A 51 -1.05 -12.86 -7.21
N PRO A 52 -1.39 -12.49 -8.46
CA PRO A 52 -0.85 -11.29 -9.09
C PRO A 52 -1.11 -10.03 -8.25
N PHE A 53 -0.09 -9.18 -8.13
CA PHE A 53 -0.15 -7.92 -7.40
C PHE A 53 0.18 -6.74 -8.32
N HIS A 54 -0.73 -5.77 -8.40
CA HIS A 54 -0.52 -4.52 -9.10
C HIS A 54 -0.47 -3.34 -8.12
N PHE A 55 0.66 -2.64 -8.07
CA PHE A 55 0.75 -1.36 -7.38
C PHE A 55 0.49 -0.23 -8.36
N LYS A 56 -0.70 0.38 -8.28
CA LYS A 56 -1.15 1.39 -9.21
C LYS A 56 -0.34 2.69 -9.06
N GLN A 57 -0.38 3.27 -7.87
CA GLN A 57 0.34 4.50 -7.50
C GLN A 57 0.19 4.83 -6.02
N TRP A 58 0.97 5.79 -5.52
CA TRP A 58 0.88 6.28 -4.15
C TRP A 58 -0.25 7.27 -3.85
N GLY A 59 -0.97 7.74 -4.87
CA GLY A 59 -1.95 8.81 -4.64
C GLY A 59 -1.29 10.18 -4.60
N GLU A 60 -1.71 11.08 -3.70
CA GLU A 60 -1.10 12.42 -3.56
C GLU A 60 0.18 12.45 -2.71
N TRP A 61 0.55 11.34 -2.06
CA TRP A 61 1.54 11.29 -0.98
C TRP A 61 2.72 10.38 -1.32
N VAL A 62 3.89 10.62 -0.72
CA VAL A 62 5.03 9.68 -0.78
C VAL A 62 5.68 9.55 0.59
N SER A 63 6.22 8.36 0.87
CA SER A 63 7.13 8.14 1.99
C SER A 63 8.41 8.93 1.76
N VAL A 64 8.80 9.76 2.73
CA VAL A 64 10.05 10.52 2.68
C VAL A 64 11.01 10.16 3.81
N TYR A 65 10.56 9.38 4.78
CA TYR A 65 11.37 8.87 5.87
C TYR A 65 10.66 7.69 6.51
N ASP A 66 11.34 6.56 6.60
CA ASP A 66 10.90 5.36 7.30
C ASP A 66 11.81 5.14 8.49
N ARG A 67 11.30 5.26 9.74
CA ARG A 67 12.13 5.18 10.94
C ARG A 67 12.90 3.88 11.01
N ASP A 68 12.21 2.76 10.81
CA ASP A 68 12.79 1.44 11.02
C ASP A 68 13.83 1.11 9.95
N ARG A 69 13.61 1.58 8.74
CA ARG A 69 14.47 1.30 7.59
C ARG A 69 15.63 2.29 7.45
N ASP A 70 15.38 3.58 7.58
CA ASP A 70 16.33 4.63 7.20
C ASP A 70 17.11 5.20 8.40
N ASP A 71 16.54 5.11 9.61
CA ASP A 71 17.08 5.74 10.82
C ASP A 71 16.68 4.98 12.11
N PRO A 72 17.13 3.72 12.28
CA PRO A 72 16.75 2.89 13.42
C PRO A 72 17.22 3.46 14.78
N GLU A 73 18.22 4.34 14.76
CA GLU A 73 18.82 4.97 15.94
C GLU A 73 18.28 6.40 16.22
N TRP A 74 17.31 6.90 15.45
CA TRP A 74 16.71 8.22 15.62
C TRP A 74 17.67 9.42 15.45
N ASN A 75 18.71 9.28 14.63
CA ASN A 75 19.72 10.31 14.40
C ASN A 75 19.31 11.36 13.34
N LYS A 76 18.30 11.07 12.53
CA LYS A 76 17.88 11.83 11.33
C LYS A 76 16.40 12.17 11.32
N VAL A 77 15.75 12.20 12.50
CA VAL A 77 14.33 12.52 12.62
C VAL A 77 14.00 13.84 11.92
N PRO A 78 13.15 13.83 10.87
CA PRO A 78 12.76 15.03 10.18
C PRO A 78 12.04 15.98 11.15
N LYS A 79 12.47 17.24 11.17
CA LYS A 79 11.80 18.24 12.01
C LYS A 79 10.33 18.36 11.57
N PRO A 80 9.39 18.31 12.53
CA PRO A 80 8.01 18.65 12.25
C PRO A 80 7.93 20.09 11.70
N GLY A 81 7.14 20.27 10.66
CA GLY A 81 6.90 21.53 9.93
C GLY A 81 5.77 21.29 8.93
N ASP A 82 5.34 22.31 8.17
CA ASP A 82 4.22 22.30 7.20
C ASP A 82 3.31 21.06 7.31
N TRP A 83 2.53 21.02 8.39
CA TRP A 83 1.68 19.88 8.71
C TRP A 83 0.62 19.68 7.63
N ASP A 84 0.23 20.72 6.88
CA ASP A 84 -0.70 20.57 5.77
C ASP A 84 -0.15 19.67 4.65
N ARG A 85 1.18 19.57 4.55
CA ARG A 85 1.87 18.73 3.56
C ARG A 85 2.65 17.56 4.14
N LYS A 86 2.75 17.43 5.47
CA LYS A 86 3.51 16.36 6.13
C LYS A 86 2.67 15.68 7.20
N ARG A 87 2.72 14.34 7.22
CA ARG A 87 2.04 13.52 8.22
C ARG A 87 2.95 12.42 8.69
N TRP A 88 3.07 12.29 10.01
CA TRP A 88 3.56 11.07 10.63
C TRP A 88 2.44 10.05 10.64
N LEU A 89 2.72 8.87 10.11
CA LEU A 89 1.85 7.70 10.21
C LEU A 89 2.53 6.64 11.07
N ASN A 90 1.72 5.93 11.85
CA ASN A 90 2.10 4.66 12.44
C ASN A 90 1.39 3.50 11.73
N LEU A 91 1.81 2.27 12.05
CA LEU A 91 1.28 1.06 11.42
C LEU A 91 -0.23 0.90 11.59
N ALA A 92 -0.78 1.37 12.72
CA ALA A 92 -2.21 1.31 13.02
C ALA A 92 -3.05 2.32 12.19
N GLY A 93 -2.39 3.17 11.39
CA GLY A 93 -3.05 4.21 10.58
C GLY A 93 -3.34 5.49 11.36
N GLY A 94 -2.91 5.55 12.62
CA GLY A 94 -2.95 6.76 13.42
C GLY A 94 -1.96 7.80 12.91
N GLN A 95 -2.31 9.07 13.11
CA GLN A 95 -1.45 10.20 12.79
C GLN A 95 -0.75 10.69 14.06
N GLY A 96 0.54 10.99 13.94
CA GLY A 96 1.34 11.50 15.05
C GLY A 96 2.61 10.70 15.28
N PHE A 97 3.48 11.25 16.11
CA PHE A 97 4.78 10.66 16.42
C PHE A 97 4.68 9.68 17.60
N HIS A 98 3.89 8.61 17.42
CA HIS A 98 3.66 7.58 18.42
C HIS A 98 3.27 6.24 17.77
N GLY A 99 3.52 5.14 18.48
CA GLY A 99 3.23 3.78 18.01
C GLY A 99 4.36 3.18 17.17
N ASP A 100 4.06 2.05 16.52
CA ASP A 100 5.03 1.26 15.77
C ASP A 100 5.15 1.69 14.31
N LYS A 101 6.31 1.39 13.71
CA LYS A 101 6.65 1.66 12.30
C LYS A 101 6.32 3.09 11.90
N LEU A 102 7.04 4.05 12.46
CA LEU A 102 6.78 5.45 12.17
C LEU A 102 7.30 5.83 10.78
N ASN A 103 6.42 6.32 9.93
CA ASN A 103 6.74 6.77 8.58
C ASN A 103 6.26 8.21 8.37
N MET A 104 7.14 9.06 7.83
CA MET A 104 6.76 10.41 7.42
C MET A 104 6.34 10.40 5.96
N MET A 105 5.10 10.84 5.75
CA MET A 105 4.51 11.01 4.44
C MET A 105 4.51 12.49 4.06
N ARG A 106 4.85 12.80 2.80
CA ARG A 106 4.76 14.15 2.24
C ARG A 106 3.78 14.20 1.07
N LYS A 107 2.90 15.20 1.06
CA LYS A 107 2.00 15.49 -0.06
C LYS A 107 2.79 16.14 -1.18
N VAL A 108 2.87 15.46 -2.32
CA VAL A 108 3.66 15.90 -3.49
C VAL A 108 2.81 16.07 -4.75
N GLY A 109 1.57 15.59 -4.74
CA GLY A 109 0.72 15.60 -5.92
C GLY A 109 0.74 14.27 -6.67
N LYS A 110 -0.40 13.84 -7.20
CA LYS A 110 -0.56 12.57 -7.93
C LYS A 110 0.53 12.28 -8.97
N LYS A 111 0.83 13.30 -9.79
CA LYS A 111 1.83 13.16 -10.87
C LYS A 111 3.24 12.89 -10.33
N ALA A 112 3.61 13.53 -9.23
CA ALA A 112 4.93 13.41 -8.64
C ALA A 112 5.08 12.16 -7.75
N ALA A 113 3.98 11.68 -7.17
CA ALA A 113 4.02 10.55 -6.25
C ALA A 113 4.40 9.23 -6.92
N GLY A 114 4.00 9.06 -8.18
CA GLY A 114 4.43 7.95 -9.02
C GLY A 114 3.93 6.58 -8.56
N ARG A 115 4.56 5.54 -9.11
CA ARG A 115 4.11 4.15 -9.05
C ARG A 115 5.15 3.14 -8.57
N LEU A 116 6.26 3.63 -8.03
CA LEU A 116 7.34 2.78 -7.54
C LEU A 116 7.09 2.41 -6.08
N LEU A 117 6.95 1.13 -5.79
CA LEU A 117 6.97 0.60 -4.42
C LEU A 117 8.37 0.04 -4.18
N ASP A 118 9.10 0.66 -3.25
CA ASP A 118 10.51 0.38 -2.96
C ASP A 118 11.43 0.46 -4.20
N GLY A 119 11.17 1.44 -5.08
CA GLY A 119 11.98 1.70 -6.28
C GLY A 119 11.65 0.83 -7.50
N VAL A 120 10.69 -0.09 -7.39
CA VAL A 120 10.33 -1.03 -8.46
C VAL A 120 8.85 -0.91 -8.83
N THR A 121 8.50 -1.16 -10.09
CA THR A 121 7.10 -1.26 -10.52
C THR A 121 6.56 -2.66 -10.22
N HIS A 122 5.30 -2.72 -9.78
CA HIS A 122 4.61 -3.98 -9.53
C HIS A 122 3.42 -4.06 -10.48
N ASP A 123 3.58 -4.81 -11.56
CA ASP A 123 2.68 -4.85 -12.73
C ASP A 123 1.96 -6.20 -12.89
N GLY A 124 1.86 -7.00 -11.81
CA GLY A 124 1.19 -8.29 -11.85
C GLY A 124 -0.27 -8.13 -12.23
N VAL A 125 -0.68 -8.78 -13.32
CA VAL A 125 -2.06 -8.85 -13.81
C VAL A 125 -2.42 -10.34 -14.04
N PRO A 126 -3.71 -10.71 -14.01
CA PRO A 126 -4.14 -12.04 -14.41
C PRO A 126 -3.71 -12.38 -15.84
N ALA A 127 -3.50 -13.68 -16.09
CA ALA A 127 -3.28 -14.23 -17.43
C ALA A 127 -4.55 -14.20 -18.29
#